data_AF-A0A2N9M490-F1
#
_entry.id   AF-A0A2N9M490-F1
#
_cell.length_a   1.000
_cell.length_b   1.000
_cell.length_c   1.000
_cell.angle_alpha   90.00
_cell.angle_beta   90.00
_cell.angle_gamma   90.00
#
_symmetry.space_group_name_H-M   'P 1'
#
loop_
_entity.id
_entity.type
_entity.pdbx_description
1 polymer ?
#
loop_
_entity_poly.entity_id
_entity_poly.type
_entity_poly.pdbx_seq_one_letter_code
_entity_poly.pdbx_strand_id
1 'polypeptide(L)'
;MSLLIVPIATELPEKFNSVLWIRRSQDTLALGNISGAMVFQGTILPAIGIMRTPWQARPEVVTGILVTLRAAARLRALVRPDGLPLWALMMNGALYLGYLALALAR
;
A
#
# COMPACT_ATOMS: atom_id res chain seq x y z
N MET A 1 -19.08 8.74 3.92
CA MET A 1 -19.25 7.32 3.52
C MET A 1 -18.73 7.02 2.10
N SER A 2 -18.93 7.88 1.10
CA SER A 2 -18.46 7.63 -0.29
C SER A 2 -16.94 7.53 -0.46
N LEU A 3 -16.15 8.21 0.37
CA LEU A 3 -14.67 8.16 0.35
C LEU A 3 -14.09 6.77 0.70
N LEU A 4 -14.86 5.92 1.36
CA LEU A 4 -14.42 4.59 1.81
C LEU A 4 -14.96 3.48 0.88
N ILE A 5 -16.18 3.65 0.36
CA ILE A 5 -16.85 2.66 -0.49
C ILE A 5 -16.22 2.59 -1.90
N VAL A 6 -15.89 3.74 -2.50
CA VAL A 6 -15.34 3.79 -3.87
C VAL A 6 -13.99 3.06 -3.97
N PRO A 7 -12.98 3.32 -3.11
CA PRO A 7 -11.71 2.59 -3.16
C PRO A 7 -11.88 1.09 -2.90
N ILE A 8 -12.78 0.70 -2.00
CA ILE A 8 -13.06 -0.72 -1.75
C ILE A 8 -13.63 -1.39 -2.99
N ALA A 9 -14.59 -0.75 -3.67
CA ALA A 9 -15.22 -1.27 -4.86
C ALA A 9 -14.24 -1.38 -6.04
N THR A 10 -13.28 -0.44 -6.17
CA THR A 10 -12.28 -0.47 -7.24
C THR A 10 -11.14 -1.45 -6.98
N GLU A 11 -10.80 -1.73 -5.72
CA GLU A 11 -9.72 -2.67 -5.35
C GLU A 11 -10.20 -4.12 -5.17
N LEU A 12 -11.51 -4.34 -5.05
CA LEU A 12 -12.14 -5.66 -4.86
C LEU A 12 -11.87 -6.64 -6.01
N PRO A 13 -11.99 -6.24 -7.30
CA PRO A 13 -11.69 -7.12 -8.44
C PRO A 13 -10.23 -7.62 -8.43
N GLU A 14 -9.26 -6.72 -8.23
CA GLU A 14 -7.83 -7.07 -8.13
C GLU A 14 -7.56 -8.02 -6.95
N LYS A 15 -8.15 -7.77 -5.78
CA LYS A 15 -7.99 -8.65 -4.60
C LYS A 15 -8.54 -10.05 -4.84
N PHE A 16 -9.65 -10.16 -5.57
CA PHE A 16 -10.25 -11.46 -5.88
C PHE A 16 -9.36 -12.30 -6.80
N ASN A 17 -8.74 -11.68 -7.81
CA ASN A 17 -7.79 -12.35 -8.71
C ASN A 17 -6.56 -12.86 -7.96
N SER A 18 -5.99 -12.05 -7.06
CA SER A 18 -4.86 -12.49 -6.24
C SER A 18 -5.19 -13.64 -5.30
N VAL A 19 -6.39 -13.67 -4.70
CA VAL A 19 -6.86 -14.81 -3.89
C VAL A 19 -7.02 -16.08 -4.75
N LEU A 20 -7.54 -15.95 -5.97
CA LEU A 20 -7.68 -17.07 -6.90
C LEU A 20 -6.32 -17.63 -7.33
N TRP A 21 -5.33 -16.78 -7.55
CA TRP A 21 -3.96 -17.18 -7.90
C TRP A 21 -3.21 -17.85 -6.75
N ILE A 22 -3.38 -17.35 -5.52
CA ILE A 22 -2.85 -18.01 -4.31
C ILE A 22 -3.45 -19.41 -4.16
N ARG A 23 -4.76 -19.56 -4.41
CA ARG A 23 -5.42 -20.89 -4.42
C ARG A 23 -4.92 -21.83 -5.53
N ARG A 24 -4.24 -21.31 -6.54
CA ARG A 24 -3.59 -22.07 -7.62
C ARG A 24 -2.08 -22.23 -7.42
N SER A 25 -1.56 -21.89 -6.23
CA SER A 25 -0.12 -21.89 -5.90
C SER A 25 0.73 -21.00 -6.83
N GLN A 26 0.13 -19.95 -7.39
CA GLN A 26 0.79 -18.97 -8.27
C GLN A 26 1.17 -17.70 -7.49
N ASP A 27 1.85 -17.87 -6.36
CA ASP A 27 2.13 -16.80 -5.39
C ASP A 27 2.94 -15.65 -6.01
N THR A 28 3.87 -15.95 -6.92
CA THR A 28 4.66 -14.95 -7.65
C THR A 28 3.79 -14.05 -8.53
N LEU A 29 2.75 -14.60 -9.18
CA LEU A 29 1.81 -13.83 -10.02
C LEU A 29 0.89 -12.96 -9.15
N ALA A 30 0.39 -13.51 -8.05
CA ALA A 30 -0.44 -12.75 -7.11
C ALA A 30 0.31 -11.57 -6.49
N LEU A 31 1.57 -11.79 -6.05
CA LEU A 31 2.44 -10.75 -5.51
C LEU A 31 2.83 -9.74 -6.58
N GLY A 32 3.16 -10.18 -7.79
CA GLY A 32 3.47 -9.32 -8.93
C GLY A 32 2.32 -8.37 -9.26
N ASN A 33 1.09 -8.87 -9.29
CA ASN A 33 -0.10 -8.05 -9.56
C ASN A 33 -0.35 -7.01 -8.46
N ILE A 34 -0.32 -7.43 -7.19
CA ILE A 34 -0.54 -6.54 -6.04
C ILE A 34 0.55 -5.46 -5.95
N SER A 35 1.83 -5.85 -6.06
CA SER A 35 2.94 -4.91 -5.99
C SER A 35 2.96 -3.96 -7.19
N GLY A 36 2.65 -4.45 -8.40
CA GLY A 36 2.54 -3.63 -9.61
C GLY A 36 1.44 -2.57 -9.50
N ALA A 37 0.25 -2.95 -9.03
CA ALA A 37 -0.85 -2.03 -8.78
C ALA A 37 -0.48 -0.96 -7.75
N MET A 38 0.14 -1.36 -6.63
CA MET A 38 0.59 -0.41 -5.59
C MET A 38 1.65 0.57 -6.09
N VAL A 39 2.61 0.12 -6.90
CA VAL A 39 3.63 1.02 -7.48
C VAL A 39 2.97 2.00 -8.44
N PHE A 40 2.07 1.54 -9.31
CA PHE A 40 1.36 2.40 -10.26
C PHE A 40 0.54 3.48 -9.53
N GLN A 41 -0.33 3.05 -8.60
CA GLN A 41 -1.21 3.94 -7.85
C GLN A 41 -0.46 4.87 -6.90
N GLY A 42 0.63 4.38 -6.29
CA GLY A 42 1.45 5.16 -5.36
C GLY A 42 2.39 6.18 -6.01
N THR A 43 2.59 6.10 -7.34
CA THR A 43 3.53 6.98 -8.05
C THR A 43 2.84 7.86 -9.08
N ILE A 44 2.10 7.27 -10.02
CA ILE A 44 1.57 8.00 -11.19
C ILE A 44 0.43 8.93 -10.78
N LEU A 45 -0.53 8.46 -9.97
CA LEU A 45 -1.64 9.29 -9.50
C LEU A 45 -1.13 10.49 -8.67
N PRO A 46 -0.27 10.30 -7.64
CA PRO A 46 0.32 11.41 -6.89
C PRO A 46 1.16 12.35 -7.75
N ALA A 47 1.94 11.84 -8.71
CA ALA A 47 2.76 12.66 -9.60
C ALA A 47 1.90 13.58 -10.48
N ILE A 48 0.83 13.05 -11.07
CA ILE A 48 -0.14 13.86 -11.83
C ILE A 48 -0.80 14.89 -10.93
N GLY A 49 -1.16 14.51 -9.69
CA GLY A 49 -1.74 15.40 -8.70
C GLY A 49 -0.82 16.58 -8.37
N ILE A 50 0.46 16.33 -8.07
CA ILE A 50 1.45 17.37 -7.79
C ILE A 50 1.66 18.27 -9.01
N MET A 51 1.70 17.70 -10.22
CA MET A 51 1.91 18.46 -11.46
C MET A 51 0.73 19.37 -11.82
N ARG A 52 -0.50 18.95 -11.49
CA ARG A 52 -1.75 19.65 -11.89
C ARG A 52 -2.33 20.55 -10.80
N THR A 53 -1.81 20.51 -9.57
CA THR A 53 -2.32 21.30 -8.45
C THR A 53 -1.27 22.28 -7.94
N PRO A 54 -1.67 23.43 -7.37
CA PRO A 54 -0.73 24.37 -6.75
C PRO A 54 -0.22 23.79 -5.43
N TRP A 55 0.65 22.78 -5.52
CA TRP A 55 1.28 22.13 -4.39
C TRP A 55 2.33 23.05 -3.75
N GLN A 56 2.46 22.97 -2.42
CA GLN A 56 3.47 23.68 -1.66
C GLN A 56 4.19 22.73 -0.70
N ALA A 57 5.50 22.88 -0.58
CA ALA A 57 6.34 22.12 0.33
C ALA A 57 6.12 22.59 1.78
N ARG A 58 5.01 22.16 2.39
CA ARG A 58 4.73 22.43 3.80
C ARG A 58 5.50 21.45 4.70
N PRO A 59 5.96 21.86 5.89
CA PRO A 59 6.71 20.99 6.80
C PRO A 59 6.02 19.64 7.05
N GLU A 60 4.69 19.62 7.20
CA GLU A 60 3.90 18.42 7.44
C GLU A 60 3.98 17.43 6.27
N VAL A 61 3.92 17.95 5.03
CA VAL A 61 4.01 17.14 3.81
C VAL A 61 5.41 16.54 3.68
N VAL A 62 6.45 17.34 3.93
CA VAL A 62 7.84 16.88 3.87
C VAL A 62 8.10 15.81 4.93
N THR A 63 7.62 15.99 6.15
CA THR A 63 7.72 14.97 7.20
C THR A 63 7.02 13.67 6.78
N GLY A 64 5.81 13.75 6.20
CA GLY A 64 5.10 12.58 5.67
C GLY A 64 5.89 11.84 4.59
N ILE A 65 6.51 12.57 3.65
CA ILE A 65 7.37 12.01 2.61
C ILE A 65 8.58 11.30 3.24
N LEU A 66 9.28 11.95 4.18
CA LEU A 66 10.48 11.40 4.82
C LEU A 66 10.17 10.13 5.64
N VAL A 67 9.05 10.11 6.36
CA VAL A 67 8.60 8.93 7.10
C VAL A 67 8.29 7.77 6.13
N THR A 68 7.59 8.06 5.04
CA THR A 68 7.24 7.07 4.01
C THR A 68 8.49 6.48 3.36
N LEU A 69 9.46 7.33 2.97
CA LEU A 69 10.72 6.89 2.39
C LEU A 69 11.56 6.05 3.37
N ARG A 70 11.61 6.42 4.66
CA ARG A 70 12.28 5.63 5.70
C ARG A 70 11.63 4.26 5.90
N ALA A 71 10.30 4.20 5.93
CA ALA A 71 9.57 2.94 6.05
C ALA A 71 9.81 2.03 4.82
N ALA A 72 9.77 2.62 3.61
CA ALA A 72 10.06 1.90 2.37
C ALA A 72 11.50 1.38 2.32
N ALA A 73 12.49 2.20 2.71
CA ALA A 73 13.89 1.80 2.76
C ALA A 73 14.12 0.67 3.76
N ARG A 74 13.47 0.71 4.93
CA ARG A 74 13.52 -0.37 5.93
C ARG A 74 12.93 -1.67 5.37
N LEU A 75 11.77 -1.60 4.71
CA LEU A 75 11.16 -2.76 4.07
C LEU A 75 12.08 -3.34 2.99
N ARG A 76 12.68 -2.48 2.16
CA ARG A 76 13.65 -2.89 1.13
C ARG A 76 14.86 -3.60 1.74
N ALA A 77 15.38 -3.11 2.86
CA ALA A 77 16.50 -3.74 3.57
C ALA A 77 16.15 -5.10 4.20
N LEU A 78 14.86 -5.36 4.45
CA LEU A 78 14.36 -6.64 4.99
C LEU A 78 14.02 -7.66 3.91
N VAL A 79 13.96 -7.26 2.63
CA VAL A 79 13.77 -8.19 1.51
C VAL A 79 14.99 -9.08 1.38
N ARG A 80 14.78 -10.39 1.48
CA ARG A 80 15.81 -11.42 1.26
C ARG A 80 15.57 -12.13 -0.08
N PRO A 81 16.57 -12.84 -0.64
CA PRO A 81 16.40 -13.66 -1.85
C PRO A 81 15.28 -14.70 -1.70
N ASP A 82 15.09 -15.24 -0.49
CA ASP A 82 14.04 -16.20 -0.15
C ASP A 82 12.65 -15.54 0.08
N GLY A 83 12.53 -14.23 -0.17
CA GLY A 83 11.29 -13.47 -0.05
C GLY A 83 11.20 -12.61 1.22
N LEU A 84 9.99 -12.11 1.48
CA LEU A 84 9.66 -11.34 2.69
C LEU A 84 9.10 -12.29 3.76
N PRO A 85 9.60 -12.24 5.00
CA PRO A 85 9.08 -13.10 6.04
C PRO A 85 7.63 -12.73 6.37
N LEU A 86 6.75 -13.73 6.44
CA LEU A 86 5.31 -13.55 6.66
C LEU A 86 4.99 -12.73 7.93
N TRP A 87 5.80 -12.88 8.99
CA TRP A 87 5.62 -12.13 10.23
C TRP A 87 5.77 -10.60 10.03
N ALA A 88 6.63 -10.16 9.11
CA ALA A 88 6.81 -8.74 8.81
C ALA A 88 5.59 -8.17 8.08
N LEU A 89 4.93 -8.96 7.23
CA LEU A 89 3.65 -8.64 6.61
C LEU A 89 2.52 -8.58 7.64
N MET A 90 2.45 -9.57 8.54
CA MET A 90 1.43 -9.62 9.60
C MET A 90 1.55 -8.44 10.58
N MET A 91 2.77 -7.99 10.88
CA MET A 91 2.99 -6.82 11.73
C MET A 91 2.44 -5.53 11.09
N ASN A 92 2.60 -5.35 9.78
CA ASN A 92 1.98 -4.24 9.06
C ASN A 92 0.45 -4.35 9.03
N GLY A 93 -0.08 -5.57 8.87
CA GLY A 93 -1.52 -5.83 8.98
C GLY A 93 -2.09 -5.47 10.36
N ALA A 94 -1.39 -5.83 11.44
CA ALA A 94 -1.79 -5.48 12.81
C ALA A 94 -1.76 -3.96 13.06
N LEU A 95 -0.74 -3.26 12.55
CA LEU A 95 -0.66 -1.80 12.62
C LEU A 95 -1.83 -1.13 11.87
N TYR A 96 -2.18 -1.66 10.69
CA TYR A 96 -3.32 -1.17 9.91
C TYR A 96 -4.65 -1.39 10.64
N LEU A 97 -4.86 -2.57 11.23
CA LEU A 97 -6.06 -2.86 12.03
C LEU A 97 -6.14 -1.94 13.26
N GLY A 98 -5.02 -1.68 13.93
CA GLY A 98 -4.95 -0.73 15.05
C GLY A 98 -5.33 0.69 14.63
N TYR A 99 -4.83 1.16 13.48
CA TYR A 99 -5.23 2.44 12.90
C TYR A 99 -6.74 2.48 12.57
N LEU A 100 -7.27 1.42 11.95
CA LEU A 100 -8.68 1.33 11.57
C LEU A 100 -9.60 1.40 12.81
N ALA A 101 -9.25 0.66 13.87
CA ALA A 101 -9.98 0.67 15.13
C ALA A 101 -9.99 2.07 15.76
N LEU A 102 -8.84 2.78 15.76
CA LEU A 102 -8.73 4.12 16.29
C LEU A 102 -9.49 5.17 15.45
N ALA A 103 -9.50 5.00 14.12
CA ALA A 103 -10.20 5.88 13.20
C ALA A 103 -11.73 5.72 13.24
N LEU A 104 -12.22 4.50 13.51
CA LEU A 104 -13.66 4.20 13.65
C LEU A 104 -14.19 4.48 15.06
N ALA A 105 -13.31 4.54 16.07
CA ALA A 105 -13.68 4.93 17.44
C ALA A 105 -13.82 6.45 17.62
N ARG A 106 -13.57 7.24 16.57
CA ARG A 106 -13.75 8.70 16.51
C ARG A 106 -14.89 9.03 15.56
#